data_AF-A0A6N9HPI7-F1
#
_entry.id   AF-A0A6N9HPI7-F1
#
_cell.length_a   1.000
_cell.length_b   1.000
_cell.length_c   1.000
_cell.angle_alpha   90.00
_cell.angle_beta   90.00
_cell.angle_gamma   90.00
#
_symmetry.space_group_name_H-M   'P 1'
#
loop_
_entity.id
_entity.type
_entity.pdbx_description
1 polymer ?
#
loop_
_entity_poly.entity_id
_entity_poly.type
_entity_poly.pdbx_seq_one_letter_code
_entity_poly.pdbx_strand_id
1 'polypeptide(L)'
;MPENELELKSMLADTRLGVAEELGWTCAIFAALGLYAFFHSLFITIVGFGLAYYLVTLRYRRAANSAEDEFHKHAGIGKYSAHSSGDPH
;
A
#
# COMPACT_ATOMS: atom_id res chain seq x y z
N MET A 1 25.22 -15.33 6.02
CA MET A 1 24.23 -15.24 4.95
C MET A 1 22.85 -14.72 5.43
N PRO A 2 22.74 -13.60 6.17
CA PRO A 2 21.42 -13.04 6.53
C PRO A 2 20.84 -12.07 5.48
N GLU A 3 21.67 -11.49 4.61
CA GLU A 3 21.25 -10.45 3.64
C GLU A 3 20.25 -10.97 2.60
N ASN A 4 20.47 -12.18 2.11
CA ASN A 4 19.64 -12.81 1.08
C ASN A 4 18.20 -13.11 1.57
N GLU A 5 18.02 -13.38 2.87
CA GLU A 5 16.69 -13.64 3.44
C GLU A 5 15.88 -12.37 3.66
N LEU A 6 16.54 -11.26 4.00
CA LEU A 6 15.91 -9.95 4.19
C LEU A 6 15.47 -9.34 2.86
N GLU A 7 16.31 -9.45 1.83
CA GLU A 7 15.99 -9.01 0.46
C GLU A 7 14.81 -9.82 -0.12
N LEU A 8 14.78 -11.13 0.13
CA LEU A 8 13.68 -11.97 -0.31
C LEU A 8 12.36 -11.61 0.40
N LYS A 9 12.41 -11.21 1.68
CA LYS A 9 11.23 -10.74 2.43
C LYS A 9 10.68 -9.41 1.91
N SER A 10 11.53 -8.44 1.58
CA SER A 10 11.08 -7.15 1.04
C SER A 10 10.45 -7.33 -0.35
N MET A 11 11.09 -8.08 -1.25
CA MET A 11 10.53 -8.41 -2.57
C MET A 11 9.17 -9.11 -2.48
N LEU A 12 9.00 -10.03 -1.53
CA LEU A 12 7.75 -10.76 -1.34
C LEU A 12 6.66 -9.87 -0.74
N ALA A 13 7.02 -8.88 0.08
CA ALA A 13 6.10 -7.88 0.60
C ALA A 13 5.63 -6.92 -0.50
N ASP A 14 6.52 -6.47 -1.38
CA ASP A 14 6.19 -5.64 -2.55
C ASP A 14 5.29 -6.39 -3.55
N THR A 15 5.62 -7.65 -3.83
CA THR A 15 4.79 -8.47 -4.73
C THR A 15 3.38 -8.64 -4.17
N ARG A 16 3.25 -8.83 -2.85
CA ARG A 16 1.95 -8.88 -2.17
C ARG A 16 1.20 -7.55 -2.22
N LEU A 17 1.92 -6.43 -2.16
CA LEU A 17 1.32 -5.11 -2.33
C LEU A 17 0.75 -4.96 -3.76
N GLY A 18 1.51 -5.33 -4.78
CA GLY A 18 1.04 -5.29 -6.18
C GLY A 18 -0.23 -6.11 -6.40
N VAL A 19 -0.26 -7.35 -5.90
CA VAL A 19 -1.45 -8.21 -5.97
C VAL A 19 -2.64 -7.61 -5.19
N ALA A 20 -2.37 -7.00 -4.03
CA ALA A 20 -3.40 -6.34 -3.24
C ALA A 20 -3.96 -5.07 -3.91
N GLU A 21 -3.15 -4.35 -4.71
CA GLU A 21 -3.63 -3.22 -5.50
C GLU A 21 -4.53 -3.68 -6.65
N GLU A 22 -4.17 -4.74 -7.38
CA GLU A 22 -5.04 -5.31 -8.42
C GLU A 22 -6.38 -5.82 -7.86
N LEU A 23 -6.33 -6.55 -6.74
CA LEU A 23 -7.53 -6.97 -6.01
C LEU A 23 -8.32 -5.78 -5.48
N GLY A 24 -7.61 -4.75 -5.00
CA GLY A 24 -8.19 -3.50 -4.51
C GLY A 24 -9.03 -2.80 -5.57
N TRP A 25 -8.53 -2.68 -6.81
CA TRP A 25 -9.31 -2.14 -7.93
C TRP A 25 -10.58 -2.94 -8.20
N THR A 26 -10.46 -4.27 -8.24
CA THR A 26 -11.58 -5.16 -8.49
C THR A 26 -12.65 -5.03 -7.39
N CYS A 27 -12.26 -5.08 -6.12
CA CYS A 27 -13.17 -4.88 -5.00
C CYS A 27 -13.80 -3.49 -4.98
N ALA A 28 -13.03 -2.44 -5.31
CA ALA A 28 -13.53 -1.07 -5.35
C ALA A 28 -14.58 -0.88 -6.45
N ILE A 29 -14.40 -1.49 -7.62
CA ILE A 29 -15.39 -1.46 -8.72
C ILE A 29 -16.70 -2.14 -8.28
N PHE A 30 -16.64 -3.33 -7.67
CA PHE A 30 -17.84 -4.01 -7.19
C PHE A 30 -18.56 -3.22 -6.08
N ALA A 31 -17.80 -2.65 -5.14
CA ALA A 31 -18.36 -1.80 -4.09
C ALA A 31 -19.03 -0.54 -4.65
N ALA A 32 -18.40 0.11 -5.64
CA ALA A 32 -18.94 1.29 -6.31
C ALA A 32 -20.23 0.98 -7.06
N LEU A 33 -20.28 -0.13 -7.80
CA LEU A 33 -21.48 -0.58 -8.50
C LEU A 33 -22.64 -0.85 -7.54
N GLY A 34 -22.37 -1.53 -6.41
CA GLY A 34 -23.38 -1.78 -5.38
C GLY A 34 -23.91 -0.51 -4.72
N LEU A 35 -23.02 0.42 -4.38
CA LEU A 35 -23.40 1.71 -3.79
C LEU A 35 -24.19 2.59 -4.77
N TYR A 36 -23.80 2.61 -6.04
CA TYR A 36 -24.54 3.34 -7.08
C TYR A 36 -25.95 2.77 -7.25
N ALA A 37 -26.07 1.43 -7.33
CA ALA A 37 -27.36 0.76 -7.48
C ALA A 37 -28.32 1.00 -6.29
N PHE A 38 -27.79 1.13 -5.07
CA PHE A 38 -28.62 1.34 -3.89
C PHE A 38 -28.96 2.81 -3.65
N PHE A 39 -27.96 3.68 -3.66
CA PHE A 39 -28.12 5.09 -3.27
C PHE A 39 -28.42 6.04 -4.44
N HIS A 40 -28.19 5.62 -5.69
CA HIS A 40 -28.33 6.44 -6.90
C HIS A 40 -27.58 7.79 -6.81
N SER A 41 -26.54 7.87 -5.98
CA SER A 41 -25.78 9.07 -5.72
C SER A 41 -24.33 8.88 -6.13
N LEU A 42 -23.88 9.67 -7.11
CA LEU A 42 -22.51 9.66 -7.59
C LEU A 42 -21.50 10.00 -6.48
N PHE A 43 -21.88 10.89 -5.56
CA PHE A 43 -21.00 11.27 -4.45
C PHE A 43 -20.71 10.08 -3.52
N ILE A 44 -21.75 9.33 -3.13
CA ILE A 44 -21.62 8.15 -2.26
C ILE A 44 -20.80 7.06 -2.98
N THR A 45 -21.00 6.88 -4.28
CA THR A 45 -20.24 5.94 -5.10
C THR A 45 -18.74 6.28 -5.13
N ILE A 46 -18.36 7.54 -5.38
CA ILE A 46 -16.96 7.96 -5.44
C ILE A 46 -16.28 7.80 -4.08
N VAL A 47 -16.95 8.22 -3.00
CA VAL A 47 -16.42 8.08 -1.63
C VAL A 47 -16.25 6.60 -1.29
N GLY A 48 -17.25 5.77 -1.58
CA GLY A 48 -17.19 4.34 -1.31
C GLY A 48 -16.14 3.60 -2.14
N PHE A 49 -15.92 4.01 -3.39
CA PHE A 49 -14.84 3.49 -4.24
C PHE A 49 -13.47 3.72 -3.60
N GLY A 50 -13.18 4.97 -3.22
CA GLY A 50 -11.93 5.33 -2.58
C GLY A 50 -11.74 4.62 -1.23
N LEU A 51 -12.81 4.52 -0.44
CA LEU A 51 -12.77 3.87 0.87
C LEU A 51 -12.52 2.35 0.75
N ALA A 52 -13.19 1.68 -0.18
CA ALA A 52 -13.02 0.25 -0.43
C ALA A 52 -11.60 -0.06 -0.90
N TYR A 53 -11.09 0.70 -1.88
CA TYR A 53 -9.72 0.56 -2.35
C TYR A 53 -8.70 0.78 -1.21
N TYR A 54 -8.90 1.85 -0.44
CA TYR A 54 -8.01 2.18 0.67
C TYR A 54 -8.00 1.09 1.74
N LEU A 55 -9.16 0.57 2.15
CA LEU A 55 -9.25 -0.47 3.18
C LEU A 55 -8.57 -1.77 2.75
N VAL A 56 -8.74 -2.17 1.49
CA VAL A 56 -8.11 -3.40 0.95
C VAL A 56 -6.59 -3.24 0.90
N THR A 57 -6.08 -2.08 0.49
CA THR A 57 -4.64 -1.85 0.29
C THR A 57 -3.89 -1.42 1.56
N LEU A 58 -4.57 -0.84 2.56
CA LEU A 58 -3.96 -0.27 3.76
C LEU A 58 -3.08 -1.26 4.53
N ARG A 59 -3.57 -2.48 4.72
CA ARG A 59 -2.82 -3.51 5.47
C ARG A 59 -1.55 -3.92 4.74
N TYR A 60 -1.60 -4.01 3.42
CA TYR A 60 -0.46 -4.39 2.59
C TYR A 60 0.55 -3.26 2.48
N ARG A 61 0.10 -2.00 2.37
CA ARG A 61 0.98 -0.81 2.41
C ARG A 61 1.77 -0.74 3.71
N ARG A 62 1.11 -0.99 4.85
CA ARG A 62 1.80 -1.03 6.15
C ARG A 62 2.82 -2.18 6.23
N ALA A 63 2.49 -3.34 5.68
CA ALA A 63 3.39 -4.49 5.68
C ALA A 63 4.62 -4.27 4.77
N ALA A 64 4.43 -3.69 3.59
CA ALA A 64 5.50 -3.31 2.67
C ALA A 64 6.46 -2.29 3.32
N ASN A 65 5.91 -1.18 3.84
CA ASN A 65 6.72 -0.16 4.53
C ASN A 65 7.49 -0.72 5.73
N SER A 66 6.90 -1.64 6.50
CA SER A 66 7.61 -2.27 7.63
C SER A 66 8.74 -3.20 7.19
N ALA A 67 8.57 -3.92 6.08
CA ALA A 67 9.59 -4.81 5.54
C ALA A 67 10.74 -4.02 4.89
N GLU A 68 10.42 -2.91 4.23
CA GLU A 68 11.38 -1.98 3.65
C GLU A 68 12.21 -1.27 4.74
N ASP A 69 11.58 -0.83 5.83
CA ASP A 69 12.27 -0.25 6.99
C ASP A 69 13.25 -1.23 7.66
N GLU A 70 12.90 -2.51 7.77
CA GLU A 70 13.79 -3.55 8.29
C GLU A 70 14.99 -3.79 7.37
N PHE A 71 14.76 -3.82 6.05
CA PHE A 71 15.84 -3.94 5.07
C PHE A 71 16.79 -2.74 5.13
N HIS A 72 16.29 -1.51 5.17
CA HIS A 72 17.13 -0.30 5.25
C HIS A 72 17.93 -0.20 6.55
N LYS A 73 17.37 -0.67 7.68
CA LYS A 73 18.09 -0.76 8.96
C LYS A 73 19.23 -1.79 8.90
N HIS A 74 19.00 -2.94 8.26
CA HIS A 74 20.00 -4.01 8.15
C HIS A 74 21.07 -3.74 7.08
N ALA A 75 20.71 -3.11 5.96
CA ALA A 75 21.62 -2.76 4.88
C ALA A 75 22.55 -1.57 5.22
N GLY A 76 22.44 -0.98 6.41
CA GLY A 76 23.29 0.15 6.85
C GLY A 76 23.05 1.47 6.09
N ILE A 77 21.94 1.57 5.35
CA ILE A 77 21.60 2.74 4.51
C ILE A 77 21.00 3.89 5.35
N GLY A 78 20.78 3.67 6.66
CA GLY A 78 20.26 4.65 7.62
C GLY A 78 21.05 5.95 7.80
N LYS A 79 22.14 6.19 7.05
CA LYS A 79 22.80 7.49 6.96
C LYS A 79 22.23 8.44 5.89
N TYR A 80 21.41 7.97 4.96
CA TYR A 80 20.90 8.81 3.86
C TYR A 80 19.37 9.00 3.83
N SER A 81 18.58 8.13 4.47
CA SER A 81 17.11 8.29 4.50
C SER A 81 16.63 9.39 5.46
N ALA A 82 17.47 9.87 6.38
CA ALA A 82 17.12 10.96 7.30
C ALA A 82 17.39 12.37 6.73
N HIS A 83 17.97 12.52 5.53
CA HIS A 83 18.36 13.83 4.97
C HIS A 83 17.59 14.24 3.70
N SER A 84 16.44 13.62 3.42
CA SER A 84 15.55 14.02 2.32
C SER A 84 14.19 14.57 2.80
N SER A 85 14.06 14.92 4.09
CA SER A 85 13.04 15.87 4.55
C SER A 85 13.69 17.25 4.64
N GLY A 86 14.16 17.75 3.49
CA GLY A 86 14.46 19.16 3.32
C GLY A 86 13.14 19.90 3.28
N ASP A 87 12.82 20.60 4.37
CA ASP A 87 11.90 21.73 4.39
C ASP A 87 12.09 22.59 3.13
N PRO A 88 11.04 22.83 2.33
CA PRO A 88 10.91 24.08 1.63
C PRO A 88 10.02 24.97 2.50
N HIS A 89 10.65 25.99 3.08
CA HIS A 89 10.08 27.28 3.52
C HIS A 89 8.56 27.46 3.49
#